data_AF-A0A418R9P4-F1
#
_entry.id   AF-A0A418R9P4-F1
#
_cell.length_a   1.000
_cell.length_b   1.000
_cell.length_c   1.000
_cell.angle_alpha   90.00
_cell.angle_beta   90.00
_cell.angle_gamma   90.00
#
_symmetry.space_group_name_H-M   'P 1'
#
loop_
_entity.id
_entity.type
_entity.pdbx_description
1 polymer ?
#
loop_
_entity_poly.entity_id
_entity_poly.type
_entity_poly.pdbx_seq_one_letter_code
_entity_poly.pdbx_strand_id
1 'polypeptide(L)'
;MLYTFIQIPLTMYQKLPRLLFFFMLLLSTQAAVAQSKPTYQYMQLFYYGNGPVLGAIGRFSPALRGETYITLTKPTTYQQQLIAIIEGPVDGQIQTSYTGSDGAGGIFIDGRKLTPAEARQMKERENREQKEAEKKRSRMMTEHTDAITERLMQSINNAAEDGWEVVQMTGTDSNGLVYLLRKAK
;
A
#
# COMPACT_ATOMS: atom_id res chain seq x y z
N MET A 1 -9.20 29.91 -99.92
CA MET A 1 -9.17 29.17 -98.64
C MET A 1 -8.48 30.04 -97.61
N LEU A 2 -9.21 30.55 -96.61
CA LEU A 2 -8.65 31.28 -95.47
C LEU A 2 -9.07 30.54 -94.20
N TYR A 3 -8.10 30.09 -93.41
CA TYR A 3 -8.30 29.54 -92.07
C TYR A 3 -8.28 30.67 -91.04
N THR A 4 -9.31 30.75 -90.20
CA THR A 4 -9.38 31.69 -89.08
C THR A 4 -9.07 30.94 -87.79
N PHE A 5 -7.95 31.28 -87.14
CA PHE A 5 -7.58 30.78 -85.81
C PHE A 5 -8.30 31.62 -84.74
N ILE A 6 -9.08 30.97 -83.87
CA ILE A 6 -9.69 31.60 -82.69
C ILE A 6 -8.68 31.53 -81.54
N GLN A 7 -8.13 32.68 -81.14
CA GLN A 7 -7.35 32.80 -79.91
C GLN A 7 -8.30 32.92 -78.71
N ILE A 8 -8.23 31.96 -77.79
CA ILE A 8 -8.91 32.02 -76.49
C ILE A 8 -7.95 32.71 -75.49
N PRO A 9 -8.35 33.81 -74.83
CA PRO A 9 -7.50 34.49 -73.86
C PRO A 9 -7.39 33.68 -72.55
N LEU A 10 -6.15 33.36 -72.17
CA LEU A 10 -5.74 32.56 -71.00
C LEU A 10 -5.89 33.27 -69.64
N THR A 11 -6.75 34.30 -69.49
CA THR A 11 -6.80 35.14 -68.28
C THR A 11 -7.82 34.68 -67.23
N MET A 12 -8.59 33.61 -67.51
CA MET A 12 -9.73 33.22 -66.66
C MET A 12 -9.42 32.13 -65.60
N TYR A 13 -8.15 31.74 -65.41
CA TYR A 13 -7.79 30.66 -64.47
C TYR A 13 -7.08 31.09 -63.17
N GLN A 14 -6.91 32.39 -62.93
CA GLN A 14 -6.12 32.87 -61.78
C GLN A 14 -6.94 33.14 -60.51
N LYS A 15 -8.29 33.12 -60.59
CA LYS A 15 -9.17 33.41 -59.44
C LYS A 15 -9.82 32.18 -58.81
N LEU A 16 -9.78 31.02 -59.48
CA LEU A 16 -10.32 29.77 -58.94
C LEU A 16 -9.61 29.23 -57.67
N PRO A 17 -8.28 29.31 -57.50
CA PRO A 17 -7.64 28.68 -56.35
C PRO A 17 -7.92 29.39 -55.02
N ARG A 18 -8.29 30.68 -55.05
CA ARG A 18 -8.63 31.45 -53.83
C ARG A 18 -10.00 31.09 -53.24
N LEU A 19 -10.97 30.72 -54.08
CA LEU A 19 -12.30 30.32 -53.62
C LEU A 19 -12.28 28.92 -52.97
N LEU A 20 -11.49 28.01 -53.53
CA LEU A 20 -11.33 26.64 -53.05
C LEU A 20 -10.59 26.59 -51.71
N PHE A 21 -9.61 27.49 -51.51
CA PHE A 21 -8.92 27.66 -50.23
C PHE A 21 -9.85 28.17 -49.12
N PHE A 22 -10.77 29.09 -49.44
CA PHE A 22 -11.77 29.58 -48.48
C PHE A 22 -12.78 28.50 -48.10
N PHE A 23 -13.20 27.65 -49.04
CA PHE A 23 -14.13 26.55 -48.76
C PHE A 23 -13.50 25.44 -47.90
N MET A 24 -12.20 25.15 -48.10
CA MET A 24 -11.44 24.23 -47.23
C MET A 24 -11.25 24.78 -45.80
N LEU A 25 -11.13 26.10 -45.64
CA LEU A 25 -11.04 26.74 -44.33
C LEU A 25 -12.37 26.71 -43.55
N LEU A 26 -13.50 26.75 -44.26
CA LEU A 26 -14.84 26.62 -43.67
C LEU A 26 -15.18 25.17 -43.27
N LEU A 27 -14.59 24.17 -43.93
CA LEU A 27 -14.75 22.75 -43.55
C LEU A 27 -13.87 22.34 -42.36
N SER A 28 -12.87 23.14 -42.00
CA SER A 28 -11.99 22.91 -40.84
C SER A 28 -12.48 23.57 -39.55
N THR A 29 -13.58 24.32 -39.59
CA THR A 29 -14.35 24.75 -38.41
C THR A 29 -15.43 23.72 -38.02
N GLN A 30 -15.18 22.42 -38.25
CA GLN A 30 -15.86 21.45 -37.41
C GLN A 30 -15.30 21.69 -36.02
N ALA A 31 -16.12 22.33 -35.17
CA ALA A 31 -15.86 22.48 -33.77
C ALA A 31 -15.32 21.14 -33.28
N ALA A 32 -14.03 21.11 -32.90
CA ALA A 32 -13.50 20.01 -32.15
C ALA A 32 -14.41 19.92 -30.94
N VAL A 33 -15.31 18.94 -30.94
CA VAL A 33 -16.18 18.67 -29.81
C VAL A 33 -15.20 18.37 -28.71
N ALA A 34 -14.94 19.37 -27.87
CA ALA A 34 -14.01 19.26 -26.77
C ALA A 34 -14.59 18.14 -25.93
N GLN A 35 -14.03 16.95 -26.08
CA GLN A 35 -14.42 15.76 -25.36
C GLN A 35 -14.20 16.15 -23.90
N SER A 36 -15.27 16.58 -23.23
CA SER A 36 -15.22 17.11 -21.89
C SER A 36 -14.69 15.98 -21.04
N LYS A 37 -13.39 16.02 -20.75
CA LYS A 37 -12.77 14.97 -19.95
C LYS A 37 -13.58 14.92 -18.66
N PRO A 38 -14.07 13.73 -18.24
CA PRO A 38 -14.76 13.61 -16.97
C PRO A 38 -13.88 14.25 -15.90
N THR A 39 -14.45 15.19 -15.15
CA THR A 39 -13.73 15.81 -14.05
C THR A 39 -13.67 14.78 -12.94
N TYR A 40 -12.47 14.42 -12.48
CA TYR A 40 -12.31 13.43 -11.43
C TYR A 40 -12.11 14.09 -10.06
N GLN A 41 -12.65 13.46 -9.03
CA GLN A 41 -12.27 13.65 -7.64
C GLN A 41 -11.26 12.58 -7.26
N TYR A 42 -10.31 12.91 -6.38
CA TYR A 42 -9.28 11.97 -5.92
C TYR A 42 -9.32 11.84 -4.40
N MET A 43 -9.08 10.62 -3.93
CA MET A 43 -8.96 10.29 -2.51
C MET A 43 -7.75 9.40 -2.30
N GLN A 44 -7.00 9.65 -1.23
CA GLN A 44 -5.88 8.83 -0.81
C GLN A 44 -6.24 8.06 0.44
N LEU A 45 -5.96 6.75 0.44
CA LEU A 45 -6.00 5.90 1.62
C LEU A 45 -4.56 5.53 1.97
N PHE A 46 -4.07 6.10 3.06
CA PHE A 46 -2.76 5.80 3.62
C PHE A 46 -2.88 4.65 4.61
N TYR A 47 -2.18 3.57 4.35
CA TYR A 47 -1.95 2.47 5.27
C TYR A 47 -0.56 2.64 5.89
N TYR A 48 -0.50 2.61 7.23
CA TYR A 48 0.76 2.53 7.96
C TYR A 48 0.82 1.18 8.68
N GLY A 49 1.69 0.29 8.19
CA GLY A 49 1.96 -0.99 8.84
C GLY A 49 2.69 -0.79 10.16
N ASN A 50 2.09 -1.24 11.26
CA ASN A 50 2.64 -1.22 12.62
C ASN A 50 3.02 0.15 13.18
N GLY A 51 2.02 0.96 13.55
CA GLY A 51 2.21 2.05 14.51
C GLY A 51 2.36 1.50 15.94
N PRO A 52 3.34 1.96 16.74
CA PRO A 52 3.64 1.38 18.06
C PRO A 52 2.55 1.56 19.11
N VAL A 53 1.63 2.53 18.95
CA VAL A 53 0.65 2.90 19.99
C VAL A 53 -0.80 2.54 19.61
N LEU A 54 -1.13 2.60 18.32
CA LEU A 54 -2.52 2.46 17.85
C LEU A 54 -2.74 1.25 16.92
N GLY A 55 -1.72 0.43 16.71
CA GLY A 55 -1.75 -0.66 15.73
C GLY A 55 -1.66 -0.14 14.29
N ALA A 56 -2.06 -0.95 13.32
CA ALA A 56 -2.10 -0.53 11.94
C ALA A 56 -3.32 0.39 11.70
N ILE A 57 -3.08 1.54 11.08
CA ILE A 57 -4.10 2.57 10.84
C ILE A 57 -4.21 2.84 9.34
N GLY A 58 -5.46 2.97 8.88
CA GLY A 58 -5.79 3.56 7.59
C GLY A 58 -6.20 5.03 7.76
N ARG A 59 -5.77 5.93 6.88
CA ARG A 59 -6.17 7.34 6.86
C ARG A 59 -6.72 7.72 5.49
N PHE A 60 -7.91 8.33 5.45
CA PHE A 60 -8.52 8.85 4.23
C PHE A 60 -8.24 10.36 4.07
N SER A 61 -7.98 10.79 2.83
CA SER A 61 -7.86 12.19 2.46
C SER A 61 -8.38 12.42 1.02
N PRO A 62 -9.54 13.06 0.83
CA PRO A 62 -10.47 13.58 1.85
C PRO A 62 -11.18 12.44 2.63
N ALA A 63 -11.96 12.79 3.65
CA ALA A 63 -12.68 11.83 4.49
C ALA A 63 -13.67 10.97 3.68
N LEU A 64 -13.72 9.68 3.96
CA LEU A 64 -14.72 8.77 3.40
C LEU A 64 -15.90 8.67 4.37
N ARG A 65 -17.11 9.06 3.96
CA ARG A 65 -18.32 9.04 4.81
C ARG A 65 -18.15 9.76 6.16
N GLY A 66 -17.32 10.80 6.21
CA GLY A 66 -17.00 11.55 7.44
C GLY A 66 -15.88 10.95 8.29
N GLU A 67 -15.37 9.77 7.93
CA GLU A 67 -14.26 9.11 8.61
C GLU A 67 -12.93 9.47 7.95
N THR A 68 -11.99 9.96 8.76
CA THR A 68 -10.62 10.27 8.32
C THR A 68 -9.62 9.19 8.73
N TYR A 69 -9.97 8.35 9.70
CA TYR A 69 -9.11 7.30 10.23
C TYR A 69 -9.91 6.02 10.48
N ILE A 70 -9.27 4.89 10.22
CA ILE A 70 -9.78 3.55 10.54
C ILE A 70 -8.70 2.76 11.25
N THR A 71 -9.05 2.12 12.36
CA THR A 71 -8.18 1.12 12.98
C THR A 71 -8.32 -0.18 12.18
N LEU A 72 -7.22 -0.65 11.61
CA LEU A 72 -7.22 -1.86 10.78
C LEU A 72 -7.11 -3.13 11.62
N THR A 73 -6.40 -3.04 12.75
CA THR A 73 -6.28 -4.13 13.71
C THR A 73 -5.86 -3.58 15.07
N LYS A 74 -6.24 -4.28 16.14
CA LYS A 74 -5.79 -3.95 17.49
C LYS A 74 -4.32 -4.36 17.65
N PRO A 75 -3.54 -3.72 18.54
CA PRO A 75 -2.17 -4.13 18.83
C PRO A 75 -2.13 -5.60 19.26
N THR A 76 -1.22 -6.38 18.67
CA THR A 76 -1.02 -7.79 19.07
C THR A 76 -0.55 -7.89 20.52
N THR A 77 -0.72 -9.04 21.18
CA THR A 77 -0.23 -9.24 22.56
C THR A 77 1.27 -8.95 22.70
N TYR A 78 2.07 -9.23 21.68
CA TYR A 78 3.49 -8.88 21.62
C TYR A 78 3.72 -7.37 21.55
N GLN A 79 2.94 -6.64 20.75
CA GLN A 79 3.00 -5.17 20.72
C GLN A 79 2.52 -4.56 22.04
N GLN A 80 1.49 -5.13 22.67
CA GLN A 80 1.06 -4.72 24.01
C GLN A 80 2.14 -4.96 25.06
N GLN A 81 2.91 -6.05 24.96
CA GLN A 81 4.08 -6.29 25.82
C GLN A 81 5.20 -5.27 25.57
N LEU A 82 5.46 -4.89 24.32
CA LEU A 82 6.42 -3.82 24.01
C LEU A 82 5.96 -2.46 24.55
N ILE A 83 4.67 -2.14 24.44
CA ILE A 83 4.07 -0.94 25.05
C ILE A 83 4.25 -1.00 26.57
N ALA A 84 3.97 -2.14 27.20
CA ALA A 84 4.16 -2.33 28.65
C ALA A 84 5.64 -2.19 29.09
N ILE A 85 6.61 -2.56 28.24
CA ILE A 85 8.04 -2.35 28.52
C ILE A 85 8.41 -0.85 28.45
N ILE A 86 7.80 -0.11 27.52
CA ILE A 86 8.03 1.33 27.35
C ILE A 86 7.29 2.16 28.41
N GLU A 87 6.10 1.74 28.82
CA GLU A 87 5.25 2.39 29.82
C GLU A 87 5.57 1.96 31.27
N GLY A 88 6.48 0.99 31.45
CA GLY A 88 6.99 0.54 32.73
C GLY A 88 6.38 -0.80 33.18
N PRO A 89 7.19 -1.70 33.76
CA PRO A 89 6.77 -3.08 34.03
C PRO A 89 5.66 -3.15 35.08
N VAL A 90 4.56 -3.81 34.73
CA VAL A 90 3.68 -4.45 35.70
C VAL A 90 4.30 -5.80 36.06
N ASP A 91 4.50 -5.98 37.36
CA ASP A 91 5.18 -7.07 38.06
C ASP A 91 5.18 -8.47 37.42
N GLY A 92 6.33 -9.13 37.55
CA GLY A 92 6.39 -10.56 37.83
C GLY A 92 6.70 -11.49 36.65
N GLN A 93 7.96 -11.52 36.21
CA GLN A 93 8.52 -12.78 35.67
C GLN A 93 9.88 -13.06 36.29
N ILE A 94 9.94 -14.21 36.96
CA ILE A 94 11.09 -14.78 37.65
C ILE A 94 12.24 -14.91 36.65
N GLN A 95 13.31 -14.15 36.91
CA GLN A 95 14.51 -14.11 36.12
C GLN A 95 15.39 -15.30 36.53
N THR A 96 15.35 -16.39 35.76
CA THR A 96 16.31 -17.50 35.93
C THR A 96 17.71 -16.99 35.59
N SER A 97 18.61 -16.97 36.57
CA SER A 97 19.96 -16.43 36.42
C SER A 97 20.87 -17.46 35.75
N TYR A 98 21.17 -17.25 34.47
CA TYR A 98 22.17 -18.02 33.74
C TYR A 98 23.56 -17.48 34.07
N THR A 99 24.37 -18.25 34.82
CA THR A 99 25.78 -17.90 35.03
C THR A 99 26.62 -18.57 33.95
N GLY A 100 27.27 -17.74 33.13
CA GLY A 100 28.01 -18.16 31.93
C GLY A 100 29.15 -19.14 32.18
N SER A 101 29.56 -19.79 31.09
CA SER A 101 30.59 -20.83 31.04
C SER A 101 31.90 -20.37 31.67
N ASP A 102 32.35 -21.09 32.68
CA ASP A 102 33.76 -21.07 33.06
C ASP A 102 34.60 -21.58 31.88
N GLY A 103 35.86 -21.15 31.77
CA GLY A 103 36.78 -21.55 30.70
C GLY A 103 37.08 -23.06 30.60
N ALA A 104 36.30 -23.92 31.26
CA ALA A 104 36.33 -25.38 31.23
C ALA A 104 35.10 -26.01 30.53
N GLY A 105 34.21 -25.21 29.94
CA GLY A 105 33.15 -25.69 29.03
C GLY A 105 31.95 -26.37 29.71
N GLY A 106 31.73 -26.12 31.01
CA GLY A 106 30.55 -26.63 31.73
C GLY A 106 29.35 -25.67 31.69
N ILE A 107 28.13 -26.21 31.57
CA ILE A 107 26.90 -25.44 31.78
C ILE A 107 26.50 -25.60 33.25
N PHE A 108 26.31 -24.47 33.94
CA PHE A 108 25.90 -24.42 35.35
C PHE A 108 24.51 -23.80 35.47
N ILE A 109 23.66 -24.42 36.29
CA ILE A 109 22.35 -23.89 36.67
C ILE A 109 22.24 -23.98 38.18
N ASP A 110 21.91 -22.85 38.81
CA ASP A 110 21.78 -22.72 40.27
C ASP A 110 23.00 -23.27 41.03
N GLY A 111 24.20 -23.03 40.50
CA GLY A 111 25.47 -23.50 41.10
C GLY A 111 25.79 -24.98 40.88
N ARG A 112 24.91 -25.76 40.24
CA ARG A 112 25.17 -27.17 39.89
C ARG A 112 25.67 -27.31 38.46
N LYS A 113 26.81 -27.99 38.29
CA LYS A 113 27.32 -28.40 36.97
C LYS A 113 26.43 -29.50 36.40
N LEU A 114 25.89 -29.27 35.21
CA LEU A 114 25.10 -30.28 34.51
C LEU A 114 26.00 -31.40 33.98
N THR A 115 25.52 -32.63 34.07
CA THR A 115 26.12 -33.76 33.36
C THR A 115 25.93 -33.61 31.85
N PRO A 116 26.77 -34.23 31.01
CA PRO A 116 26.58 -34.19 29.55
C PRO A 116 25.21 -34.68 29.09
N ALA A 117 24.59 -35.61 29.81
CA ALA A 117 23.24 -36.11 29.51
C ALA A 117 22.16 -35.05 29.83
N GLU A 118 22.24 -34.39 31.00
CA GLU A 118 21.33 -33.31 31.38
C GLU A 118 21.48 -32.09 30.46
N ALA A 119 22.71 -31.74 30.08
CA ALA A 119 22.98 -30.66 29.13
C ALA A 119 22.39 -30.93 27.74
N ARG A 120 22.43 -32.19 27.26
CA ARG A 120 21.79 -32.57 25.99
C ARG A 120 20.26 -32.49 26.08
N GLN A 121 19.66 -33.01 27.15
CA GLN A 121 18.21 -32.92 27.36
C GLN A 121 17.72 -31.47 27.45
N MET A 122 18.49 -30.61 28.11
CA MET A 122 18.21 -29.19 28.19
C MET A 122 18.26 -28.52 26.82
N LYS A 123 19.34 -28.73 26.06
CA LYS A 123 19.47 -28.17 24.72
C LYS A 123 18.36 -28.67 23.79
N GLU A 124 17.95 -29.93 23.91
CA GLU A 124 16.80 -30.47 23.17
C GLU A 124 15.48 -29.81 23.58
N ARG A 125 15.26 -29.58 24.88
CA ARG A 125 14.08 -28.86 25.39
C ARG A 125 14.07 -27.42 24.90
N GLU A 126 15.17 -26.68 25.06
CA GLU A 126 15.32 -25.30 24.59
C GLU A 126 15.09 -25.21 23.08
N ASN A 127 15.67 -26.13 22.28
CA ASN A 127 15.44 -26.16 20.84
C ASN A 127 13.97 -26.44 20.48
N ARG A 128 13.26 -27.28 21.25
CA ARG A 128 11.82 -27.52 21.03
C ARG A 128 11.00 -26.29 21.40
N GLU A 129 11.27 -25.69 22.56
CA GLU A 129 10.60 -24.48 23.03
C GLU A 129 10.82 -23.30 22.07
N GLN A 130 12.05 -23.12 21.56
CA GLN A 130 12.37 -22.11 20.55
C GLN A 130 11.59 -22.35 19.25
N LYS A 131 11.56 -23.59 18.74
CA LYS A 131 10.78 -23.92 17.52
C LYS A 131 9.29 -23.70 17.70
N GLU A 132 8.74 -24.06 18.87
CA GLU A 132 7.33 -23.83 19.17
C GLU A 132 7.01 -22.34 19.31
N ALA A 133 7.88 -21.56 19.95
CA ALA A 133 7.77 -20.12 20.06
C ALA A 133 7.85 -19.43 18.69
N GLU A 134 8.79 -19.84 17.82
CA GLU A 134 8.90 -19.35 16.45
C GLU A 134 7.65 -19.66 15.63
N LYS A 135 7.14 -20.89 15.71
CA LYS A 135 5.91 -21.29 15.02
C LYS A 135 4.70 -20.49 15.50
N LYS A 136 4.58 -20.28 16.82
CA LYS A 136 3.53 -19.45 17.41
C LYS A 136 3.65 -18.00 16.93
N ARG A 137 4.86 -17.44 16.92
CA ARG A 137 5.14 -16.07 16.44
C ARG A 137 4.79 -15.91 14.96
N SER A 138 5.16 -16.88 14.13
CA SER A 138 4.84 -16.90 12.71
C SER A 138 3.32 -16.90 12.48
N ARG A 139 2.58 -17.79 13.15
CA ARG A 139 1.11 -17.84 13.08
C ARG A 139 0.45 -16.52 13.48
N MET A 140 0.86 -15.94 14.61
CA MET A 140 0.33 -14.65 15.07
C MET A 140 0.59 -13.53 14.05
N MET A 141 1.75 -13.54 13.38
CA MET A 141 2.05 -12.55 12.35
C MET A 141 1.19 -12.72 11.10
N THR A 142 0.96 -13.97 10.67
CA THR A 142 0.07 -14.27 9.54
C THR A 142 -1.35 -13.85 9.83
N GLU A 143 -1.93 -14.28 10.97
CA GLU A 143 -3.29 -13.90 11.39
C GLU A 143 -3.45 -12.37 11.47
N HIS A 144 -2.42 -11.68 11.97
CA HIS A 144 -2.43 -10.22 12.04
C HIS A 144 -2.42 -9.57 10.64
N THR A 145 -1.62 -10.08 9.72
CA THR A 145 -1.55 -9.58 8.33
C THR A 145 -2.86 -9.83 7.58
N ASP A 146 -3.46 -11.00 7.79
CA ASP A 146 -4.75 -11.36 7.18
C ASP A 146 -5.85 -10.42 7.69
N ALA A 147 -5.92 -10.17 9.00
CA ALA A 147 -6.90 -9.25 9.59
C ALA A 147 -6.76 -7.80 9.06
N ILE A 148 -5.52 -7.31 8.92
CA ILE A 148 -5.26 -6.01 8.31
C ILE A 148 -5.76 -5.97 6.87
N THR A 149 -5.41 -7.01 6.09
CA THR A 149 -5.74 -7.09 4.67
C THR A 149 -7.25 -7.12 4.49
N GLU A 150 -7.96 -7.93 5.28
CA GLU A 150 -9.42 -8.01 5.26
C GLU A 150 -10.07 -6.64 5.55
N ARG A 151 -9.61 -5.95 6.61
CA ARG A 151 -10.17 -4.66 6.99
C ARG A 151 -9.86 -3.55 5.98
N LEU A 152 -8.67 -3.60 5.38
CA LEU A 152 -8.28 -2.70 4.30
C LEU A 152 -9.16 -2.93 3.05
N MET A 153 -9.35 -4.20 2.66
CA MET A 153 -10.22 -4.56 1.54
C MET A 153 -11.67 -4.17 1.79
N GLN A 154 -12.19 -4.35 3.00
CA GLN A 154 -13.52 -3.88 3.37
C GLN A 154 -13.65 -2.36 3.20
N SER A 155 -12.62 -1.62 3.57
CA SER A 155 -12.59 -0.17 3.44
C SER A 155 -12.56 0.30 1.99
N ILE A 156 -11.80 -0.40 1.14
CA ILE A 156 -11.78 -0.18 -0.32
C ILE A 156 -13.13 -0.53 -0.94
N ASN A 157 -13.76 -1.64 -0.52
CA ASN A 157 -15.08 -2.04 -1.01
C ASN A 157 -16.15 -1.02 -0.63
N ASN A 158 -16.13 -0.50 0.60
CA ASN A 158 -17.03 0.59 1.01
C ASN A 158 -16.83 1.85 0.17
N ALA A 159 -15.58 2.18 -0.20
CA ALA A 159 -15.31 3.28 -1.11
C ALA A 159 -15.83 2.98 -2.53
N ALA A 160 -15.70 1.74 -3.00
CA ALA A 160 -16.20 1.31 -4.30
C ALA A 160 -17.74 1.37 -4.40
N GLU A 161 -18.45 1.03 -3.33
CA GLU A 161 -19.91 1.25 -3.24
C GLU A 161 -20.29 2.72 -3.41
N ASP A 162 -19.46 3.64 -2.91
CA ASP A 162 -19.63 5.09 -3.08
C ASP A 162 -19.15 5.58 -4.47
N GLY A 163 -18.78 4.68 -5.37
CA GLY A 163 -18.32 4.98 -6.73
C GLY A 163 -16.85 5.40 -6.83
N TRP A 164 -16.03 5.11 -5.82
CA TRP A 164 -14.59 5.32 -5.87
C TRP A 164 -13.86 4.11 -6.47
N GLU A 165 -12.99 4.35 -7.45
CA GLU A 165 -12.18 3.33 -8.09
C GLU A 165 -10.72 3.45 -7.68
N VAL A 166 -10.07 2.34 -7.31
CA VAL A 166 -8.62 2.32 -7.10
C VAL A 166 -7.91 2.48 -8.45
N VAL A 167 -7.05 3.50 -8.57
CA VAL A 167 -6.30 3.78 -9.80
C VAL A 167 -4.79 3.60 -9.65
N GLN A 168 -4.29 3.69 -8.43
CA GLN A 168 -2.88 3.47 -8.15
C GLN A 168 -2.72 2.89 -6.75
N MET A 169 -1.75 1.99 -6.62
CA MET A 169 -1.26 1.49 -5.35
C MET A 169 0.25 1.72 -5.31
N THR A 170 0.78 2.24 -4.21
CA THR A 170 2.21 2.54 -4.06
C THR A 170 2.69 2.13 -2.68
N GLY A 171 3.80 1.39 -2.65
CA GLY A 171 4.50 1.06 -1.41
C GLY A 171 5.32 2.24 -0.90
N THR A 172 5.44 2.33 0.42
CA THR A 172 6.35 3.25 1.10
C THR A 172 7.45 2.45 1.79
N ASP A 173 8.62 3.07 1.97
CA ASP A 173 9.83 2.42 2.48
C ASP A 173 9.68 1.82 3.90
N SER A 174 8.65 2.25 4.64
CA SER A 174 8.39 1.91 6.04
C SER A 174 7.24 0.91 6.27
N ASN A 175 6.97 0.01 5.30
CA ASN A 175 5.86 -0.96 5.34
C ASN A 175 4.45 -0.33 5.26
N GLY A 176 4.34 0.91 4.78
CA GLY A 176 3.06 1.54 4.47
C GLY A 176 2.67 1.36 3.00
N LEU A 177 1.38 1.47 2.71
CA LEU A 177 0.81 1.46 1.37
C LEU A 177 -0.02 2.72 1.19
N VAL A 178 -0.04 3.27 -0.02
CA VAL A 178 -0.92 4.37 -0.38
C VAL A 178 -1.76 3.94 -1.56
N TYR A 179 -3.08 3.96 -1.39
CA TYR A 179 -4.04 3.76 -2.46
C TYR A 179 -4.53 5.12 -2.93
N LEU A 180 -4.44 5.37 -4.23
CA LEU A 180 -5.11 6.49 -4.88
C LEU A 180 -6.42 5.98 -5.46
N LEU A 181 -7.52 6.58 -5.04
CA LEU A 181 -8.85 6.34 -5.53
C LEU A 181 -9.31 7.55 -6.35
N ARG A 182 -10.10 7.32 -7.39
CA ARG A 182 -10.77 8.37 -8.17
C ARG A 182 -12.28 8.15 -8.19
N LYS A 183 -13.03 9.22 -8.40
CA LYS A 183 -14.47 9.18 -8.66
C LYS A 183 -14.82 10.19 -9.74
N ALA A 184 -15.65 9.82 -10.72
CA ALA A 184 -16.16 10.78 -11.69
C ALA A 184 -17.09 11.79 -10.99
N LYS A 185 -16.93 13.08 -11.28
CA LYS A 185 -17.85 14.14 -10.82
C LYS A 185 -19.17 14.09 -11.58
#